data_AF-A0A0K2RTT0-F1
#
_entry.id   AF-A0A0K2RTT0-F1
#
_cell.length_a   1.000
_cell.length_b   1.000
_cell.length_c   1.000
_cell.angle_alpha   90.00
_cell.angle_beta   90.00
_cell.angle_gamma   90.00
#
_symmetry.space_group_name_H-M   'P 1'
#
loop_
_entity.id
_entity.type
_entity.pdbx_description
1 polymer ?
#
loop_
_entity_poly.entity_id
_entity_poly.type
_entity_poly.pdbx_seq_one_letter_code
_entity_poly.pdbx_strand_id
1 'polypeptide(L)'
;MAAGGYAAALLLDGNSLLRRENLRAGEDTVRRWFNAAALVRPANEGGLVVVTADDTAATGALLRWDPLDMPPENWHCGRNSSYRPPCGSPQ
;
A
#
# COMPACT_ATOMS: atom_id res chain seq x y z
N MET A 1 9.06 17.53 11.51
CA MET A 1 9.06 16.41 10.55
C MET A 1 10.41 15.71 10.67
N ALA A 2 10.46 14.38 10.75
CA ALA A 2 11.72 13.65 10.81
C ALA A 2 12.47 13.84 9.48
N ALA A 3 13.72 14.30 9.51
CA ALA A 3 14.46 14.73 8.32
C ALA A 3 14.64 13.64 7.24
N GLY A 4 14.44 12.37 7.61
CA GLY A 4 14.44 11.25 6.67
C GLY A 4 13.11 10.53 6.55
N GLY A 5 11.97 11.06 7.00
CA GLY A 5 10.71 10.29 7.03
C GLY A 5 10.68 9.20 8.10
N TYR A 6 9.56 8.47 8.18
CA TYR A 6 9.37 7.42 9.20
C TYR A 6 10.10 6.14 8.81
N ALA A 7 10.77 5.50 9.78
CA ALA A 7 11.40 4.20 9.56
C ALA A 7 10.35 3.09 9.37
N ALA A 8 9.17 3.21 10.00
CA ALA A 8 8.10 2.27 9.81
C ALA A 8 6.70 2.89 10.02
N ALA A 9 5.69 2.26 9.41
CA ALA A 9 4.27 2.47 9.72
C ALA A 9 3.58 1.15 10.00
N LEU A 10 2.72 1.13 11.02
CA LEU A 10 1.92 -0.02 11.43
C LEU A 10 0.44 0.36 11.31
N LEU A 11 -0.30 -0.37 10.47
CA LEU A 11 -1.70 -0.10 10.12
C LEU A 11 -2.62 -1.11 10.81
N LEU A 12 -3.06 -0.77 12.03
CA LEU A 12 -3.69 -1.72 12.98
C LEU A 12 -5.21 -1.89 12.93
N ASP A 13 -5.93 -1.19 12.07
CA ASP A 13 -7.40 -1.16 12.13
C ASP A 13 -8.09 -1.64 10.85
N GLY A 14 -7.43 -2.47 10.05
CA GLY A 14 -7.95 -2.87 8.74
C GLY A 14 -9.32 -3.54 8.81
N ASN A 15 -9.47 -4.55 9.66
CA ASN A 15 -10.74 -5.26 9.79
C ASN A 15 -11.83 -4.38 10.45
N SER A 16 -11.46 -3.50 11.39
CA SER A 16 -12.39 -2.59 12.07
C SER A 16 -12.88 -1.47 11.15
N LEU A 17 -12.02 -0.93 10.29
CA LEU A 17 -12.38 0.12 9.34
C LEU A 17 -13.26 -0.43 8.21
N LEU A 18 -12.97 -1.64 7.74
CA LEU A 18 -13.74 -2.32 6.69
C LEU A 18 -15.12 -2.80 7.15
N ARG A 19 -15.30 -3.06 8.45
CA ARG A 19 -16.61 -3.46 9.03
C ARG A 19 -17.58 -2.31 9.26
N ARG A 20 -17.19 -1.05 9.00
CA ARG A 20 -18.15 0.06 9.06
C ARG A 20 -19.19 -0.14 7.95
N GLU A 21 -20.47 -0.17 8.31
CA GLU A 21 -21.61 -0.24 7.38
C GLU A 21 -21.70 1.05 6.54
N ASN A 22 -20.77 1.22 5.60
CA ASN A 22 -20.89 2.18 4.52
C ASN A 22 -20.16 1.66 3.28
N LEU A 23 -20.69 1.98 2.09
CA LEU A 23 -20.16 1.50 0.81
C LEU A 23 -18.75 2.01 0.48
N ARG A 24 -18.23 2.99 1.25
CA ARG A 24 -16.92 3.63 1.02
C ARG A 24 -15.85 3.22 2.00
N ALA A 25 -16.17 2.37 2.97
CA ALA A 25 -15.27 1.96 4.04
C ALA A 25 -13.98 1.32 3.48
N GLY A 26 -14.12 0.54 2.40
CA GLY A 26 -12.98 0.02 1.64
C GLY A 26 -12.11 1.12 1.03
N GLU A 27 -12.72 2.03 0.28
CA GLU A 27 -12.03 3.15 -0.39
C GLU A 27 -11.30 4.06 0.61
N ASP A 28 -11.96 4.44 1.70
CA ASP A 28 -11.40 5.29 2.76
C ASP A 28 -10.24 4.60 3.49
N THR A 29 -10.35 3.29 3.71
CA THR A 29 -9.29 2.48 4.32
C THR A 29 -8.05 2.46 3.43
N VAL A 30 -8.21 2.15 2.14
CA VAL A 30 -7.13 2.13 1.16
C VAL A 30 -6.48 3.52 1.05
N ARG A 31 -7.26 4.60 0.91
CA ARG A 31 -6.75 5.98 0.86
C ARG A 31 -5.91 6.31 2.09
N ARG A 32 -6.37 5.94 3.28
CA ARG A 32 -5.65 6.20 4.53
C ARG A 32 -4.35 5.41 4.62
N TRP A 33 -4.33 4.16 4.14
CA TRP A 33 -3.14 3.34 4.11
C TRP A 33 -2.07 3.87 3.16
N PHE A 34 -2.45 4.25 1.94
CA PHE A 34 -1.53 4.85 0.98
C PHE A 34 -0.92 6.16 1.52
N ASN A 35 -1.75 7.01 2.13
CA ASN A 35 -1.26 8.26 2.74
C ASN A 35 -0.25 8.00 3.87
N ALA A 36 -0.48 7.00 4.72
CA ALA A 36 0.46 6.64 5.78
C ALA A 36 1.75 6.03 5.23
N ALA A 37 1.64 5.11 4.26
CA ALA A 37 2.79 4.47 3.63
C ALA A 37 3.68 5.48 2.87
N ALA A 38 3.11 6.55 2.31
CA ALA A 38 3.86 7.61 1.64
C ALA A 38 4.77 8.43 2.57
N LEU A 39 4.55 8.36 3.89
CA LEU A 39 5.40 9.04 4.88
C LEU A 39 6.58 8.16 5.34
N VAL A 40 6.52 6.86 5.06
CA VAL A 40 7.59 5.92 5.37
C VAL A 40 8.70 6.08 4.35
N ARG A 41 9.94 5.92 4.82
CA ARG A 41 11.13 5.87 3.96
C ARG A 41 10.93 4.90 2.80
N PRO A 42 11.58 5.15 1.67
CA PRO A 42 11.74 4.14 0.64
C PRO A 42 12.29 2.83 1.21
N ALA A 43 11.87 1.69 0.66
CA ALA A 43 12.33 0.37 1.12
C ALA A 43 13.86 0.20 0.99
N ASN A 44 14.48 0.82 -0.02
CA ASN A 44 15.95 0.84 -0.19
C ASN A 44 16.67 1.67 0.89
N GLU A 45 15.96 2.48 1.65
CA GLU A 45 16.45 3.23 2.81
C GLU A 45 16.01 2.60 4.15
N GLY A 46 15.50 1.36 4.11
CA GLY A 46 15.09 0.59 5.29
C GLY A 46 13.70 0.91 5.83
N GLY A 47 12.83 1.55 5.03
CA GLY A 47 11.44 1.78 5.40
C GLY A 47 10.59 0.50 5.43
N LEU A 48 9.72 0.34 6.44
CA LEU A 48 8.85 -0.82 6.59
C LEU A 48 7.37 -0.43 6.80
N VAL A 49 6.46 -1.02 6.04
CA VAL A 49 5.01 -0.89 6.27
C VAL A 49 4.44 -2.26 6.63
N VAL A 50 3.73 -2.34 7.76
CA VAL A 50 3.06 -3.56 8.22
C VAL A 50 1.56 -3.31 8.27
N VAL A 51 0.80 -4.17 7.59
CA VAL A 51 -0.67 -4.19 7.59
C VAL A 51 -1.17 -5.43 8.31
N THR A 52 -2.16 -5.26 9.18
CA THR A 52 -2.94 -6.36 9.74
C THR A 52 -4.39 -6.24 9.26
N ALA A 53 -4.70 -6.91 8.14
CA ALA A 53 -6.03 -6.94 7.56
C ALA A 53 -6.27 -8.28 6.87
N ASP A 54 -7.50 -8.79 6.96
CA ASP A 54 -7.91 -10.05 6.35
C ASP A 54 -8.38 -9.86 4.89
N ASP A 55 -8.72 -8.61 4.52
CA ASP A 55 -9.20 -8.28 3.19
C ASP A 55 -8.05 -8.31 2.17
N THR A 56 -8.11 -9.29 1.29
CA THR A 56 -7.07 -9.57 0.31
C THR A 56 -7.06 -8.57 -0.84
N ALA A 57 -8.19 -7.92 -1.14
CA ALA A 57 -8.28 -6.90 -2.18
C ALA A 57 -7.57 -5.61 -1.73
N ALA A 58 -7.93 -5.07 -0.56
CA ALA A 58 -7.32 -3.87 0.00
C ALA A 58 -5.83 -4.07 0.30
N THR A 59 -5.47 -5.23 0.87
CA THR A 59 -4.07 -5.56 1.15
C THR A 59 -3.28 -5.76 -0.14
N GLY A 60 -3.86 -6.42 -1.14
CA GLY A 60 -3.27 -6.62 -2.46
C GLY A 60 -3.01 -5.30 -3.20
N ALA A 61 -3.94 -4.36 -3.14
CA ALA A 61 -3.79 -3.01 -3.69
C ALA A 61 -2.57 -2.29 -3.09
N LEU A 62 -2.40 -2.35 -1.76
CA LEU A 62 -1.25 -1.73 -1.10
C LEU A 62 0.08 -2.41 -1.44
N LEU A 63 0.11 -3.76 -1.45
CA LEU A 63 1.31 -4.54 -1.79
C LEU A 63 1.77 -4.31 -3.24
N ARG A 64 0.81 -4.17 -4.16
CA ARG A 64 1.09 -3.80 -5.54
C ARG A 64 1.50 -2.33 -5.65
N TRP A 65 1.06 -1.47 -4.74
CA TRP A 65 1.09 -0.01 -4.89
C TRP A 65 0.13 0.49 -5.98
N ASP A 66 -1.05 -0.11 -6.04
CA ASP A 66 -2.09 0.21 -7.00
C ASP A 66 -3.47 0.20 -6.34
N PRO A 67 -4.01 1.38 -6.01
CA PRO A 67 -5.33 1.49 -5.39
C PRO A 67 -6.49 1.24 -6.36
N LEU A 68 -6.24 1.12 -7.67
CA LEU A 68 -7.27 1.03 -8.72
C LEU A 68 -7.34 -0.34 -9.42
N ASP A 69 -6.43 -1.27 -9.09
CA ASP A 69 -6.29 -2.59 -9.73
C ASP A 69 -6.17 -2.49 -11.27
N MET A 70 -5.30 -1.58 -11.71
CA MET A 70 -5.01 -1.31 -13.11
C MET A 70 -4.33 -2.53 -13.78
N PRO A 71 -4.64 -2.78 -15.06
CA PRO A 71 -4.01 -3.85 -15.82
C PRO A 71 -2.49 -3.59 -16.00
N PRO A 72 -1.69 -4.66 -16.15
CA PRO A 72 -0.22 -4.58 -16.13
C PRO A 72 0.39 -3.73 -17.25
N GLU A 73 -0.33 -3.52 -18.36
CA GLU A 73 0.12 -2.68 -19.48
C GLU A 73 0.10 -1.17 -19.15
N ASN A 74 -0.77 -0.76 -18.24
CA ASN A 74 -0.93 0.63 -17.81
C ASN A 74 -0.22 0.89 -16.47
N TRP A 75 0.69 -0.01 -16.09
CA TRP A 75 1.39 0.00 -14.81
C TRP A 75 2.56 0.99 -14.80
N HIS A 76 2.52 1.96 -13.88
CA HIS A 76 3.70 2.73 -13.50
C HIS A 76 4.37 2.08 -12.28
N CYS A 77 5.63 1.66 -12.44
CA CYS A 77 6.41 0.95 -11.42
C CYS A 77 6.48 1.78 -10.12
N GLY A 78 5.77 1.33 -9.09
CA GLY A 78 5.64 1.99 -7.79
C GLY A 78 6.91 1.95 -6.92
N ARG A 79 6.96 2.82 -5.91
CA ARG A 79 8.18 3.21 -5.17
C ARG A 79 8.67 2.21 -4.10
N ASN A 80 7.86 1.23 -3.69
CA ASN A 80 8.09 0.42 -2.48
C ASN A 80 7.67 -1.06 -2.63
N SER A 81 8.50 -1.93 -3.23
CA SER A 81 8.30 -3.37 -3.07
C SER A 81 9.61 -4.18 -3.02
N SER A 82 9.76 -4.95 -1.94
CA SER A 82 10.76 -6.03 -1.79
C SER A 82 10.30 -7.36 -2.44
N TYR A 83 9.02 -7.46 -2.84
CA TYR A 83 8.46 -8.59 -3.57
C TYR A 83 8.08 -8.14 -4.97
N ARG A 84 9.08 -8.15 -5.86
CA ARG A 84 8.96 -7.58 -7.21
C ARG A 84 8.93 -8.71 -8.25
N PRO A 85 7.82 -8.94 -8.97
CA PRO A 85 7.92 -9.47 -10.33
C PRO A 85 8.57 -8.41 -11.23
N PRO A 86 9.38 -8.78 -12.25
CA PRO A 86 10.07 -7.81 -13.08
C PRO A 86 9.04 -6.88 -13.74
N CYS A 87 9.19 -5.56 -13.52
CA CYS A 87 8.50 -4.55 -14.34
C CYS A 87 8.77 -4.93 -15.81
N GLY A 88 7.69 -5.12 -16.58
CA GLY A 88 7.66 -5.95 -17.80
C GLY A 88 8.91 -5.88 -18.66
N SER A 89 9.52 -7.02 -18.92
CA SER A 89 10.44 -7.15 -20.06
C SER A 89 9.63 -7.01 -21.34
N PRO A 90 9.93 -6.04 -22.22
CA PRO A 90 9.40 -6.09 -23.57
C PRO A 90 9.97 -7.33 -24.25
N GLN A 91 9.11 -8.12 -24.91
CA GLN A 91 9.57 -8.99 -25.98
C GLN A 91 9.80 -8.14 -27.23
#